data_AF-A0A7Y7CGG8-F1
#
_entry.id   AF-A0A7Y7CGG8-F1
#
_cell.length_a   1.000
_cell.length_b   1.000
_cell.length_c   1.000
_cell.angle_alpha   90.00
_cell.angle_beta   90.00
_cell.angle_gamma   90.00
#
_symmetry.space_group_name_H-M   'P 1'
#
loop_
_entity.id
_entity.type
_entity.pdbx_description
1 polymer ?
#
loop_
_entity_poly.entity_id
_entity_poly.type
_entity_poly.pdbx_seq_one_letter_code
_entity_poly.pdbx_strand_id
1 'polypeptide(L)'
;PTQPLQVPAQRETTPGPPATGGLIQDVAVWVGPPGVGGADAGLGLLLTAYDNQNSGLSTFGLDGQQLEQEQDGPTVSVAVRDGFRLGQATRSLAVTANSVVGLSAYVVDGFQTTNRVQRIGSGPFVANSTVFNTVALYRSPGTGRFFVFAGTATGSLQQFELSGEDGGLSSTLVRPAIDVGGPITGLVADEELGFVYVVQAGEAIWRYNAEPNGGTTRVSVASLTGANRNLSGTVNHLALYRAANAQGYLLAADTGSGTFAVLDRRTYAFLGSFLVVAGDGGVGAAESPRALAVTALPVGAEFPEGLFVAQDSINGGTDNLKLLRWDAVAAAFTPPLRVDTRPVTDDGGTDAGSDGGTDGGSDGGGG
;
A
#
# COMPACT_ATOMS: atom_id res chain seq x y z
N PRO A 1 2.09 9.96 26.97
CA PRO A 1 1.87 10.14 25.52
C PRO A 1 1.83 11.63 25.17
N THR A 2 2.69 12.06 24.24
CA THR A 2 2.58 13.38 23.60
C THR A 2 1.24 13.46 22.85
N GLN A 3 0.58 14.63 22.89
CA GLN A 3 -0.63 14.85 22.12
C GLN A 3 -0.33 14.63 20.63
N PRO A 4 -1.18 13.90 19.89
CA PRO A 4 -0.99 13.73 18.46
C PRO A 4 -1.07 15.07 17.74
N LEU A 5 -0.24 15.23 16.71
CA LEU A 5 -0.27 16.37 15.81
C LEU A 5 -1.59 16.37 15.03
N GLN A 6 -2.03 17.55 14.60
CA GLN A 6 -3.27 17.70 13.82
C GLN A 6 -2.94 18.14 12.42
N VAL A 7 -3.44 17.41 11.42
CA VAL A 7 -3.21 17.73 10.01
C VAL A 7 -4.57 17.75 9.29
N PRO A 8 -4.96 18.87 8.65
CA PRO A 8 -6.22 18.94 7.92
C PRO A 8 -6.13 18.16 6.60
N ALA A 9 -7.23 17.48 6.24
CA ALA A 9 -7.38 16.86 4.93
C ALA A 9 -7.62 17.91 3.82
N GLN A 10 -7.08 17.67 2.63
CA GLN A 10 -7.32 18.52 1.45
C GLN A 10 -8.53 18.04 0.66
N ARG A 11 -8.76 16.72 0.62
CA ARG A 11 -9.89 16.13 -0.08
C ARG A 11 -10.43 14.92 0.66
N GLU A 12 -11.62 14.50 0.25
CA GLU A 12 -12.17 13.19 0.61
C GLU A 12 -12.84 12.54 -0.60
N THR A 13 -12.88 11.21 -0.61
CA THR A 13 -13.66 10.49 -1.60
C THR A 13 -15.14 10.65 -1.31
N THR A 14 -15.97 10.55 -2.36
CA THR A 14 -17.38 10.23 -2.15
C THR A 14 -17.46 9.01 -1.24
N PRO A 15 -18.43 8.95 -0.31
CA PRO A 15 -18.62 7.75 0.49
C PRO A 15 -18.73 6.52 -0.41
N GLY A 16 -18.27 5.37 0.08
CA GLY A 16 -18.39 4.12 -0.67
C GLY A 16 -19.80 3.87 -1.21
N PRO A 17 -19.96 2.98 -2.19
CA PRO A 17 -21.19 2.80 -2.94
C PRO A 17 -22.44 2.82 -2.03
N PRO A 18 -23.36 3.78 -2.20
CA PRO A 18 -24.49 4.01 -1.29
C PRO A 18 -25.44 2.81 -1.14
N ALA A 19 -25.34 1.82 -2.03
CA ALA A 19 -26.29 0.72 -2.13
C ALA A 19 -26.03 -0.44 -1.15
N THR A 20 -24.85 -0.58 -0.54
CA THR A 20 -24.51 -1.86 0.14
C THR A 20 -23.71 -1.80 1.44
N GLY A 21 -23.18 -0.65 1.90
CA GLY A 21 -22.70 -0.51 3.28
C GLY A 21 -21.50 -1.39 3.68
N GLY A 22 -20.58 -1.68 2.75
CA GLY A 22 -19.32 -2.36 3.06
C GLY A 22 -18.30 -1.43 3.73
N LEU A 23 -17.55 -1.96 4.69
CA LEU A 23 -16.44 -1.26 5.34
C LEU A 23 -15.21 -1.26 4.43
N ILE A 24 -14.47 -0.15 4.41
CA ILE A 24 -13.15 -0.11 3.76
C ILE A 24 -12.18 -0.85 4.67
N GLN A 25 -11.61 -1.94 4.18
CA GLN A 25 -10.61 -2.71 4.94
C GLN A 25 -9.19 -2.26 4.62
N ASP A 26 -8.92 -1.85 3.37
CA ASP A 26 -7.58 -1.51 2.92
C ASP A 26 -7.60 -0.52 1.75
N VAL A 27 -6.49 0.18 1.54
CA VAL A 27 -6.29 1.11 0.43
C VAL A 27 -4.86 1.07 -0.07
N ALA A 28 -4.69 1.11 -1.40
CA ALA A 28 -3.41 1.28 -2.06
C ALA A 28 -3.47 2.48 -3.03
N VAL A 29 -2.33 3.14 -3.24
CA VAL A 29 -2.20 4.27 -4.17
C VAL A 29 -1.35 3.81 -5.35
N TRP A 30 -1.94 3.83 -6.54
CA TRP A 30 -1.20 3.73 -7.78
C TRP A 30 -0.92 5.13 -8.31
N VAL A 31 0.34 5.38 -8.67
CA VAL A 31 0.79 6.57 -9.38
C VAL A 31 1.16 6.10 -10.78
N GLY A 32 0.67 6.80 -11.80
CA GLY A 32 1.05 6.56 -13.19
C GLY A 32 2.34 7.29 -13.53
N PRO A 33 3.04 6.86 -14.60
CA PRO A 33 4.32 7.45 -14.95
C PRO A 33 4.18 8.95 -15.31
N PRO A 34 5.24 9.74 -15.03
CA PRO A 34 5.26 11.16 -15.34
C PRO A 34 4.97 11.43 -16.83
N GLY A 35 4.15 12.44 -17.11
CA GLY A 35 3.83 12.90 -18.48
C GLY A 35 2.70 12.15 -19.19
N VAL A 36 2.16 11.08 -18.59
CA VAL A 36 0.93 10.42 -19.04
C VAL A 36 -0.21 10.95 -18.15
N GLY A 37 -1.08 11.81 -18.69
CA GLY A 37 -2.16 12.45 -17.92
C GLY A 37 -2.65 13.82 -18.40
N GLY A 38 -1.99 14.42 -19.40
CA GLY A 38 -2.27 15.79 -19.84
C GLY A 38 -1.26 16.78 -19.25
N ALA A 39 -1.54 18.09 -19.40
CA ALA A 39 -0.62 19.16 -19.03
C ALA A 39 -0.41 19.34 -17.50
N ASP A 40 -1.18 18.63 -16.68
CA ASP A 40 -1.13 18.66 -15.21
C ASP A 40 -0.62 17.31 -14.68
N ALA A 41 0.23 17.35 -13.66
CA ALA A 41 1.04 16.23 -13.15
C ALA A 41 0.28 14.89 -12.95
N GLY A 42 0.92 13.78 -13.34
CA GLY A 42 0.68 12.37 -12.97
C GLY A 42 -0.75 11.87 -12.74
N LEU A 43 -1.18 10.87 -13.52
CA LEU A 43 -2.39 10.11 -13.20
C LEU A 43 -2.23 9.39 -11.86
N GLY A 44 -3.28 9.39 -11.03
CA GLY A 44 -3.29 8.70 -9.74
C GLY A 44 -4.61 7.97 -9.56
N LEU A 45 -4.54 6.77 -8.99
CA LEU A 45 -5.69 5.93 -8.70
C LEU A 45 -5.61 5.43 -7.26
N LEU A 46 -6.71 5.54 -6.53
CA LEU A 46 -6.88 4.86 -5.25
C LEU A 46 -7.54 3.52 -5.51
N LEU A 47 -6.94 2.45 -5.04
CA LEU A 47 -7.49 1.10 -5.08
C LEU A 47 -7.97 0.75 -3.67
N THR A 48 -9.26 0.48 -3.52
CA THR A 48 -9.91 0.33 -2.22
C THR A 48 -10.56 -1.04 -2.09
N ALA A 49 -10.25 -1.74 -1.00
CA ALA A 49 -10.82 -3.04 -0.65
C ALA A 49 -12.07 -2.88 0.21
N TYR A 50 -13.23 -3.28 -0.32
CA TYR A 50 -14.50 -3.27 0.39
C TYR A 50 -14.92 -4.69 0.81
N ASP A 51 -15.20 -4.86 2.10
CA ASP A 51 -15.74 -6.10 2.65
C ASP A 51 -17.27 -6.14 2.47
N ASN A 52 -17.71 -6.44 1.25
CA ASN A 52 -19.11 -6.60 0.90
C ASN A 52 -19.31 -7.76 -0.07
N GLN A 53 -20.45 -8.44 0.01
CA GLN A 53 -20.76 -9.53 -0.91
C GLN A 53 -21.01 -9.09 -2.35
N ASN A 54 -21.44 -7.84 -2.57
CA ASN A 54 -21.79 -7.31 -3.89
C ASN A 54 -20.79 -6.25 -4.39
N SER A 55 -19.68 -6.05 -3.68
CA SER A 55 -18.54 -5.26 -4.14
C SER A 55 -17.26 -6.05 -3.92
N GLY A 56 -16.11 -5.46 -4.22
CA GLY A 56 -14.80 -6.02 -3.87
C GLY A 56 -13.74 -4.94 -3.98
N LEU A 57 -12.99 -4.95 -5.08
CA LEU A 57 -12.09 -3.86 -5.44
C LEU A 57 -12.90 -2.71 -6.03
N SER A 58 -12.71 -1.49 -5.53
CA SER A 58 -13.23 -0.27 -6.17
C SER A 58 -12.10 0.72 -6.39
N THR A 59 -12.23 1.54 -7.42
CA THR A 59 -11.20 2.53 -7.77
C THR A 59 -11.76 3.94 -7.69
N PHE A 60 -10.91 4.89 -7.25
CA PHE A 60 -11.27 6.29 -7.15
C PHE A 60 -10.20 7.17 -7.79
N GLY A 61 -10.64 8.25 -8.43
CA GLY A 61 -9.75 9.33 -8.86
C GLY A 61 -9.29 10.17 -7.67
N LEU A 62 -8.28 11.00 -7.91
CA LEU A 62 -7.79 11.96 -6.91
C LEU A 62 -8.77 13.12 -6.65
N ASP A 63 -9.78 13.29 -7.49
CA ASP A 63 -10.92 14.18 -7.26
C ASP A 63 -11.93 13.62 -6.25
N GLY A 64 -11.72 12.38 -5.80
CA GLY A 64 -12.56 11.69 -4.85
C GLY A 64 -13.74 10.95 -5.48
N GLN A 65 -13.92 10.99 -6.80
CA GLN A 65 -15.03 10.31 -7.47
C GLN A 65 -14.72 8.83 -7.68
N GLN A 66 -15.72 7.99 -7.47
CA GLN A 66 -15.63 6.56 -7.80
C GLN A 66 -15.58 6.39 -9.32
N LEU A 67 -14.63 5.60 -9.81
CA LEU A 67 -14.43 5.31 -11.23
C LEU A 67 -14.99 3.93 -11.58
N GLU A 68 -14.57 2.89 -10.85
CA GLU A 68 -15.02 1.52 -11.09
C GLU A 68 -15.27 0.73 -9.81
N GLN A 69 -15.95 -0.40 -10.01
CA GLN A 69 -16.17 -1.41 -8.99
C GLN A 69 -16.20 -2.79 -9.62
N GLU A 70 -15.34 -3.66 -9.11
CA GLU A 70 -15.35 -5.09 -9.39
C GLU A 70 -16.33 -5.79 -8.43
N GLN A 71 -17.16 -6.67 -8.97
CA GLN A 71 -18.14 -7.47 -8.22
C GLN A 71 -17.59 -8.84 -7.84
N ASP A 72 -16.36 -8.86 -7.33
CA ASP A 72 -15.63 -10.10 -6.99
C ASP A 72 -15.93 -10.60 -5.56
N GLY A 73 -16.78 -9.89 -4.82
CA GLY A 73 -17.16 -10.23 -3.45
C GLY A 73 -16.18 -9.69 -2.39
N PRO A 74 -16.33 -10.14 -1.13
CA PRO A 74 -15.78 -9.43 0.02
C PRO A 74 -14.26 -9.39 0.01
N THR A 75 -13.72 -8.21 -0.26
CA THR A 75 -12.28 -7.96 -0.43
C THR A 75 -11.76 -7.25 0.80
N VAL A 76 -10.72 -7.82 1.42
CA VAL A 76 -10.23 -7.39 2.74
C VAL A 76 -8.84 -6.76 2.69
N SER A 77 -8.11 -6.89 1.59
CA SER A 77 -6.83 -6.21 1.39
C SER A 77 -6.48 -6.04 -0.07
N VAL A 78 -5.68 -5.01 -0.37
CA VAL A 78 -5.21 -4.69 -1.72
C VAL A 78 -3.78 -4.16 -1.68
N ALA A 79 -2.95 -4.60 -2.62
CA ALA A 79 -1.61 -4.07 -2.87
C ALA A 79 -1.44 -3.81 -4.37
N VAL A 80 -0.64 -2.81 -4.75
CA VAL A 80 -0.37 -2.47 -6.16
C VAL A 80 1.10 -2.18 -6.37
N ARG A 81 1.68 -2.75 -7.42
CA ARG A 81 3.12 -2.79 -7.67
C ARG A 81 3.46 -2.71 -9.15
N ASP A 82 4.36 -1.80 -9.50
CA ASP A 82 4.86 -1.61 -10.86
C ASP A 82 5.96 -2.60 -11.23
N GLY A 83 6.15 -2.79 -12.54
CA GLY A 83 7.27 -3.55 -13.09
C GLY A 83 6.97 -5.04 -13.34
N PHE A 84 5.72 -5.47 -13.23
CA PHE A 84 5.34 -6.86 -13.42
C PHE A 84 5.32 -7.24 -14.90
N ARG A 85 6.02 -8.31 -15.27
CA ARG A 85 6.02 -8.82 -16.64
C ARG A 85 4.81 -9.73 -16.87
N LEU A 86 3.91 -9.30 -17.75
CA LEU A 86 2.74 -10.06 -18.20
C LEU A 86 2.82 -10.24 -19.73
N GLY A 87 3.17 -11.45 -20.16
CA GLY A 87 3.52 -11.77 -21.54
C GLY A 87 4.71 -10.93 -22.02
N GLN A 88 4.49 -10.15 -23.07
CA GLN A 88 5.49 -9.25 -23.65
C GLN A 88 5.48 -7.83 -23.06
N ALA A 89 4.55 -7.54 -22.14
CA ALA A 89 4.38 -6.21 -21.58
C ALA A 89 4.84 -6.15 -20.11
N THR A 90 5.38 -4.99 -19.73
CA THR A 90 5.53 -4.64 -18.32
C THR A 90 4.32 -3.80 -17.90
N ARG A 91 3.74 -4.14 -16.75
CA ARG A 91 2.48 -3.59 -16.24
C ARG A 91 2.55 -3.36 -14.74
N SER A 92 1.65 -2.53 -14.26
CA SER A 92 1.33 -2.41 -12.83
C SER A 92 0.39 -3.55 -12.44
N LEU A 93 0.75 -4.29 -11.41
CA LEU A 93 0.00 -5.43 -10.88
C LEU A 93 -0.68 -5.01 -9.58
N ALA A 94 -1.99 -5.12 -9.51
CA ALA A 94 -2.73 -5.10 -8.27
C ALA A 94 -3.10 -6.52 -7.84
N VAL A 95 -2.99 -6.82 -6.54
CA VAL A 95 -3.43 -8.08 -5.95
C VAL A 95 -4.38 -7.79 -4.81
N THR A 96 -5.45 -8.57 -4.72
CA THR A 96 -6.44 -8.48 -3.65
C THR A 96 -6.52 -9.78 -2.86
N ALA A 97 -6.76 -9.67 -1.56
CA ALA A 97 -7.23 -10.78 -0.74
C ALA A 97 -8.75 -10.70 -0.61
N ASN A 98 -9.43 -11.76 -1.02
CA ASN A 98 -10.87 -11.93 -0.87
C ASN A 98 -11.16 -13.06 0.11
N SER A 99 -12.04 -12.81 1.07
CA SER A 99 -12.33 -13.74 2.16
C SER A 99 -13.10 -14.99 1.72
N VAL A 100 -13.65 -14.99 0.51
CA VAL A 100 -14.48 -16.07 -0.06
C VAL A 100 -13.77 -16.82 -1.18
N VAL A 101 -13.07 -16.12 -2.10
CA VAL A 101 -12.47 -16.76 -3.28
C VAL A 101 -10.95 -16.93 -3.21
N GLY A 102 -10.24 -16.18 -2.35
CA GLY A 102 -8.79 -16.24 -2.22
C GLY A 102 -8.11 -15.03 -2.88
N LEU A 103 -6.94 -15.23 -3.50
CA LEU A 103 -6.16 -14.13 -4.08
C LEU A 103 -6.50 -13.90 -5.54
N SER A 104 -6.88 -12.67 -5.90
CA SER A 104 -7.14 -12.25 -7.29
C SER A 104 -6.14 -11.18 -7.72
N ALA A 105 -5.93 -11.05 -9.03
CA ALA A 105 -4.97 -10.10 -9.58
C ALA A 105 -5.56 -9.31 -10.74
N TYR A 106 -5.07 -8.09 -10.90
CA TYR A 106 -5.52 -7.13 -11.90
C TYR A 106 -4.31 -6.41 -12.48
N VAL A 107 -4.36 -6.09 -13.77
CA VAL A 107 -3.52 -5.05 -14.34
C VAL A 107 -4.14 -3.70 -14.00
N VAL A 108 -3.35 -2.77 -13.51
CA VAL A 108 -3.78 -1.37 -13.45
C VAL A 108 -3.46 -0.73 -14.79
N ASP A 109 -4.49 -0.38 -15.54
CA ASP A 109 -4.39 0.27 -16.84
C ASP A 109 -4.89 1.71 -16.71
N GLY A 110 -4.04 2.55 -16.13
CA GLY A 110 -4.21 4.00 -16.21
C GLY A 110 -3.65 4.61 -17.50
N PHE A 111 -3.22 3.79 -18.47
CA PHE A 111 -2.63 4.27 -19.73
C PHE A 111 -3.67 4.40 -20.84
N GLN A 112 -4.72 3.57 -20.81
CA GLN A 112 -5.84 3.68 -21.73
C GLN A 112 -6.85 4.72 -21.25
N THR A 113 -7.75 5.15 -22.13
CA THR A 113 -8.77 6.22 -21.93
C THR A 113 -9.78 5.95 -20.81
N THR A 114 -9.47 5.04 -19.90
CA THR A 114 -10.41 4.37 -19.03
C THR A 114 -10.10 4.60 -17.55
N ASN A 115 -8.84 4.76 -17.13
CA ASN A 115 -8.42 4.84 -15.71
C ASN A 115 -8.91 3.65 -14.88
N ARG A 116 -8.67 2.42 -15.36
CA ARG A 116 -9.34 1.19 -14.89
C ARG A 116 -8.38 0.14 -14.36
N VAL A 117 -8.95 -0.84 -13.68
CA VAL A 117 -8.28 -2.11 -13.41
C VAL A 117 -8.87 -3.19 -14.32
N GLN A 118 -8.05 -4.14 -14.75
CA GLN A 118 -8.49 -5.27 -15.56
C GLN A 118 -8.07 -6.57 -14.90
N ARG A 119 -9.03 -7.43 -14.59
CA ARG A 119 -8.76 -8.72 -13.95
C ARG A 119 -7.91 -9.64 -14.84
N ILE A 120 -6.92 -10.30 -14.22
CA ILE A 120 -6.05 -11.30 -14.87
C ILE A 120 -6.64 -12.68 -14.60
N GLY A 121 -7.10 -13.34 -15.66
CA GLY A 121 -7.76 -14.65 -15.57
C GLY A 121 -9.22 -14.57 -15.10
N SER A 122 -9.91 -15.72 -15.16
CA SER A 122 -11.33 -15.83 -14.80
C SER A 122 -11.57 -16.18 -13.33
N GLY A 123 -10.53 -16.51 -12.57
CA GLY A 123 -10.61 -16.93 -11.17
C GLY A 123 -9.43 -16.47 -10.32
N PRO A 124 -9.47 -16.73 -9.01
CA PRO A 124 -8.34 -16.47 -8.12
C PRO A 124 -7.11 -17.29 -8.53
N PHE A 125 -5.92 -16.71 -8.45
CA PHE A 125 -4.66 -17.40 -8.74
C PHE A 125 -4.14 -18.22 -7.56
N VAL A 126 -4.67 -17.96 -6.35
CA VAL A 126 -4.60 -18.84 -5.18
C VAL A 126 -6.01 -19.01 -4.64
N ALA A 127 -6.56 -20.22 -4.73
CA ALA A 127 -7.92 -20.51 -4.29
C ALA A 127 -8.06 -20.55 -2.74
N ASN A 128 -9.28 -20.32 -2.25
CA ASN A 128 -9.61 -20.20 -0.81
C ASN A 128 -9.54 -21.50 0.02
N SER A 129 -8.49 -22.32 -0.14
CA SER A 129 -8.17 -23.30 0.90
C SER A 129 -7.61 -22.64 2.17
N THR A 130 -7.28 -21.36 2.09
CA THR A 130 -6.77 -20.53 3.18
C THR A 130 -7.36 -19.13 3.04
N VAL A 131 -7.97 -18.63 4.11
CA VAL A 131 -8.55 -17.28 4.15
C VAL A 131 -7.44 -16.28 4.49
N PHE A 132 -7.05 -15.47 3.52
CA PHE A 132 -6.10 -14.38 3.70
C PHE A 132 -6.80 -13.10 4.13
N ASN A 133 -6.17 -12.37 5.05
CA ASN A 133 -6.66 -11.10 5.60
C ASN A 133 -5.91 -9.91 5.02
N THR A 134 -4.63 -10.07 4.69
CA THR A 134 -3.77 -8.98 4.24
C THR A 134 -2.80 -9.44 3.17
N VAL A 135 -2.49 -8.56 2.22
CA VAL A 135 -1.49 -8.80 1.16
C VAL A 135 -0.48 -7.67 1.09
N ALA A 136 0.74 -7.99 0.67
CA ALA A 136 1.75 -7.04 0.23
C ALA A 136 2.50 -7.60 -0.96
N LEU A 137 2.82 -6.75 -1.94
CA LEU A 137 3.65 -7.13 -3.09
C LEU A 137 5.12 -6.85 -2.81
N TYR A 138 5.99 -7.68 -3.36
CA TYR A 138 7.43 -7.56 -3.22
C TYR A 138 8.09 -7.93 -4.55
N ARG A 139 8.84 -7.01 -5.12
CA ARG A 139 9.77 -7.24 -6.22
C ARG A 139 11.17 -7.33 -5.64
N SER A 140 11.81 -8.48 -5.82
CA SER A 140 13.18 -8.68 -5.33
C SER A 140 14.14 -7.74 -6.07
N PRO A 141 14.90 -6.87 -5.37
CA PRO A 141 15.85 -5.98 -6.04
C PRO A 141 17.01 -6.76 -6.68
N GLY A 142 17.34 -7.95 -6.16
CA GLY A 142 18.43 -8.76 -6.67
C GLY A 142 18.08 -9.60 -7.91
N THR A 143 16.80 -9.94 -8.09
CA THR A 143 16.36 -10.86 -9.16
C THR A 143 15.29 -10.29 -10.08
N GLY A 144 14.63 -9.20 -9.69
CA GLY A 144 13.47 -8.64 -10.39
C GLY A 144 12.21 -9.50 -10.31
N ARG A 145 12.24 -10.65 -9.61
CA ARG A 145 11.10 -11.57 -9.47
C ARG A 145 10.06 -10.97 -8.54
N PHE A 146 8.79 -11.27 -8.84
CA PHE A 146 7.64 -10.77 -8.11
C PHE A 146 7.13 -11.81 -7.13
N PHE A 147 6.72 -11.32 -5.97
CA PHE A 147 6.15 -12.12 -4.91
C PHE A 147 4.94 -11.40 -4.32
N VAL A 148 3.99 -12.18 -3.80
CA VAL A 148 2.97 -11.71 -2.88
C VAL A 148 3.17 -12.38 -1.53
N PHE A 149 3.20 -11.55 -0.49
CA PHE A 149 3.01 -11.98 0.88
C PHE A 149 1.53 -11.96 1.19
N ALA A 150 1.02 -13.03 1.79
CA ALA A 150 -0.38 -13.14 2.21
C ALA A 150 -0.46 -13.62 3.66
N GLY A 151 -1.05 -12.80 4.52
CA GLY A 151 -1.18 -13.06 5.96
C GLY A 151 -2.60 -13.49 6.33
N THR A 152 -2.73 -14.38 7.32
CA THR A 152 -4.03 -14.86 7.81
C THR A 152 -4.39 -14.31 9.19
N ALA A 153 -5.68 -14.35 9.52
CA ALA A 153 -6.18 -14.06 10.88
C ALA A 153 -5.73 -15.10 11.92
N THR A 154 -5.10 -16.21 11.51
CA THR A 154 -4.55 -17.24 12.39
C THR A 154 -3.04 -17.12 12.61
N GLY A 155 -2.37 -16.17 11.94
CA GLY A 155 -0.93 -15.93 12.10
C GLY A 155 -0.03 -16.64 11.11
N SER A 156 -0.58 -17.21 10.04
CA SER A 156 0.21 -17.78 8.96
C SER A 156 0.57 -16.68 7.95
N LEU A 157 1.85 -16.50 7.69
CA LEU A 157 2.36 -15.65 6.61
C LEU A 157 2.94 -16.53 5.50
N GLN A 158 2.33 -16.46 4.32
CA GLN A 158 2.74 -17.21 3.14
C GLN A 158 3.37 -16.28 2.10
N GLN A 159 4.31 -16.83 1.32
CA GLN A 159 4.99 -16.11 0.25
C GLN A 159 4.87 -16.90 -1.03
N PHE A 160 4.19 -16.32 -2.02
CA PHE A 160 4.05 -16.89 -3.35
C PHE A 160 4.89 -16.09 -4.33
N GLU A 161 5.69 -16.77 -5.13
CA GLU A 161 6.26 -16.15 -6.33
C GLU A 161 5.21 -16.09 -7.43
N LEU A 162 5.19 -14.99 -8.15
CA LEU A 162 4.28 -14.69 -9.24
C LEU A 162 5.04 -14.70 -10.57
N SER A 163 4.50 -15.41 -11.56
CA SER A 163 4.99 -15.39 -12.94
C SER A 163 3.84 -15.11 -13.90
N GLY A 164 4.07 -14.16 -14.80
CA GLY A 164 3.13 -13.79 -15.86
C GLY A 164 3.67 -13.98 -17.27
N GLU A 165 4.77 -14.70 -17.45
CA GLU A 165 5.50 -14.76 -18.74
C GLU A 165 4.68 -15.36 -19.89
N ASP A 166 3.71 -16.21 -19.61
CA ASP A 166 2.82 -16.84 -20.59
C ASP A 166 1.59 -15.97 -20.95
N GLY A 167 1.47 -14.78 -20.35
CA GLY A 167 0.33 -13.87 -20.50
C GLY A 167 -0.84 -14.16 -19.55
N GLY A 168 -0.77 -15.23 -18.75
CA GLY A 168 -1.62 -15.46 -17.59
C GLY A 168 -0.94 -15.05 -16.29
N LEU A 169 -1.51 -15.40 -15.14
CA LEU A 169 -0.83 -15.30 -13.85
C LEU A 169 -0.76 -16.70 -13.23
N SER A 170 0.44 -17.12 -12.90
CA SER A 170 0.71 -18.33 -12.13
C SER A 170 1.38 -17.97 -10.81
N SER A 171 1.20 -18.83 -9.80
CA SER A 171 1.83 -18.66 -8.50
C SER A 171 2.45 -19.95 -7.98
N THR A 172 3.54 -19.82 -7.23
CA THR A 172 4.23 -20.93 -6.56
C THR A 172 4.52 -20.56 -5.11
N LEU A 173 4.12 -21.40 -4.16
CA LEU A 173 4.53 -21.22 -2.75
C LEU A 173 6.03 -21.49 -2.64
N VAL A 174 6.82 -20.45 -2.42
CA VAL A 174 8.31 -20.51 -2.45
C VAL A 174 8.94 -20.64 -1.08
N ARG A 175 8.14 -20.56 -0.02
CA ARG A 175 8.61 -20.57 1.34
C ARG A 175 7.62 -21.31 2.24
N PRO A 176 8.08 -22.17 3.17
CA PRO A 176 7.20 -22.71 4.20
C PRO A 176 6.50 -21.57 4.95
N ALA A 177 5.21 -21.75 5.24
CA ALA A 177 4.43 -20.75 5.95
C ALA A 177 5.12 -20.36 7.26
N ILE A 178 5.27 -19.06 7.48
CA ILE A 178 5.87 -18.52 8.70
C ILE A 178 4.76 -18.40 9.72
N ASP A 179 4.94 -19.03 10.88
CA ASP A 179 4.08 -18.81 12.03
C ASP A 179 4.52 -17.52 12.74
N VAL A 180 3.67 -16.50 12.67
CA VAL A 180 3.86 -15.20 13.33
C VAL A 180 3.47 -15.28 14.82
N GLY A 181 2.68 -16.29 15.21
CA GLY A 181 2.24 -16.51 16.58
C GLY A 181 0.94 -15.81 16.97
N GLY A 182 0.20 -15.24 16.01
CA GLY A 182 -1.10 -14.60 16.24
C GLY A 182 -1.62 -13.87 15.01
N PRO A 183 -2.87 -13.34 15.05
CA PRO A 183 -3.52 -12.73 13.89
C PRO A 183 -2.68 -11.65 13.20
N ILE A 184 -2.61 -11.69 11.88
CA ILE A 184 -1.91 -10.67 11.08
C ILE A 184 -2.93 -9.63 10.61
N THR A 185 -2.70 -8.37 10.95
CA THR A 185 -3.61 -7.25 10.64
C THR A 185 -3.07 -6.26 9.62
N GLY A 186 -1.78 -6.36 9.26
CA GLY A 186 -1.16 -5.50 8.26
C GLY A 186 0.17 -6.05 7.76
N LEU A 187 0.45 -5.78 6.49
CA LEU A 187 1.69 -6.12 5.80
C LEU A 187 2.17 -4.94 4.97
N VAL A 188 3.49 -4.75 4.91
CA VAL A 188 4.11 -3.92 3.86
C VAL A 188 5.51 -4.45 3.58
N ALA A 189 5.89 -4.55 2.30
CA ALA A 189 7.23 -5.02 1.92
C ALA A 189 8.13 -3.85 1.55
N ASP A 190 9.40 -3.97 1.88
CA ASP A 190 10.46 -3.00 1.65
C ASP A 190 11.53 -3.63 0.74
N GLU A 191 11.47 -3.32 -0.55
CA GLU A 191 12.35 -3.91 -1.55
C GLU A 191 13.78 -3.43 -1.40
N GLU A 192 13.99 -2.13 -1.24
CA GLU A 192 15.31 -1.53 -1.11
C GLU A 192 16.08 -2.04 0.12
N LEU A 193 15.36 -2.34 1.21
CA LEU A 193 15.96 -2.94 2.42
C LEU A 193 15.84 -4.47 2.49
N GLY A 194 15.10 -5.11 1.58
CA GLY A 194 14.89 -6.56 1.54
C GLY A 194 14.08 -7.12 2.71
N PHE A 195 13.09 -6.38 3.21
CA PHE A 195 12.31 -6.76 4.40
C PHE A 195 10.80 -6.80 4.15
N VAL A 196 10.08 -7.62 4.91
CA VAL A 196 8.63 -7.53 5.04
C VAL A 196 8.28 -7.21 6.48
N TYR A 197 7.45 -6.19 6.67
CA TYR A 197 6.94 -5.76 7.96
C TYR A 197 5.54 -6.35 8.18
N VAL A 198 5.32 -6.87 9.39
CA VAL A 198 4.13 -7.66 9.73
C VAL A 198 3.58 -7.17 11.05
N VAL A 199 2.31 -6.76 11.06
CA VAL A 199 1.61 -6.43 12.31
C VAL A 199 1.02 -7.71 12.88
N GLN A 200 1.56 -8.16 14.02
CA GLN A 200 0.92 -9.17 14.85
C GLN A 200 -0.03 -8.46 15.82
N ALA A 201 -1.33 -8.70 15.66
CA ALA A 201 -2.37 -8.07 16.46
C ALA A 201 -2.09 -8.20 17.96
N GLY A 202 -2.12 -7.07 18.67
CA GLY A 202 -1.95 -7.03 20.12
C GLY A 202 -0.54 -7.31 20.64
N GLU A 203 0.46 -7.58 19.79
CA GLU A 203 1.79 -8.02 20.24
C GLU A 203 2.91 -7.07 19.78
N ALA A 204 3.16 -7.00 18.46
CA ALA A 204 4.28 -6.26 17.90
C ALA A 204 4.15 -6.04 16.39
N ILE A 205 4.88 -5.05 15.89
CA ILE A 205 5.30 -4.99 14.48
C ILE A 205 6.62 -5.76 14.38
N TRP A 206 6.64 -6.78 13.52
CA TRP A 206 7.81 -7.60 13.24
C TRP A 206 8.38 -7.27 11.87
N ARG A 207 9.68 -7.53 11.72
CA ARG A 207 10.38 -7.52 10.44
C ARG A 207 10.96 -8.89 10.16
N TYR A 208 10.71 -9.40 8.95
CA TYR A 208 11.32 -10.61 8.40
C TYR A 208 12.13 -10.24 7.15
N ASN A 209 13.07 -11.11 6.75
CA ASN A 209 13.69 -11.02 5.44
C ASN A 209 12.65 -11.38 4.35
N ALA A 210 12.56 -10.54 3.31
CA ALA A 210 11.56 -10.68 2.25
C ALA A 210 11.96 -11.64 1.11
N GLU A 211 13.23 -12.04 1.02
CA GLU A 211 13.64 -13.05 0.04
C GLU A 211 13.06 -14.42 0.40
N PRO A 212 12.77 -15.29 -0.60
CA PRO A 212 12.14 -16.59 -0.37
C PRO A 212 13.02 -17.53 0.49
N ASN A 213 14.33 -17.33 0.48
CA ASN A 213 15.29 -18.07 1.32
C ASN A 213 15.61 -17.37 2.66
N GLY A 214 14.88 -16.30 3.00
CA GLY A 214 15.18 -15.43 4.15
C GLY A 214 15.00 -16.06 5.54
N GLY A 215 14.39 -17.24 5.64
CA GLY A 215 14.19 -17.97 6.91
C GLY A 215 13.29 -17.26 7.93
N THR A 216 12.78 -17.96 8.93
CA THR A 216 11.72 -17.46 9.83
C THR A 216 12.18 -16.51 10.94
N THR A 217 13.43 -16.05 10.91
CA THR A 217 13.96 -15.15 11.95
C THR A 217 13.30 -13.78 11.84
N ARG A 218 12.85 -13.25 12.98
CA ARG A 218 12.18 -11.95 13.07
C ARG A 218 12.93 -10.98 13.97
N VAL A 219 12.74 -9.69 13.71
CA VAL A 219 13.21 -8.58 14.55
C VAL A 219 12.01 -7.73 14.97
N SER A 220 11.94 -7.36 16.25
CA SER A 220 10.90 -6.44 16.72
C SER A 220 11.19 -5.04 16.21
N VAL A 221 10.23 -4.45 15.50
CA VAL A 221 10.25 -3.06 15.02
C VAL A 221 9.62 -2.16 16.06
N ALA A 222 8.45 -2.56 16.56
CA ALA A 222 7.77 -1.87 17.65
C ALA A 222 6.96 -2.86 18.48
N SER A 223 6.94 -2.67 19.80
CA SER A 223 6.07 -3.42 20.70
C SER A 223 4.71 -2.75 20.79
N LEU A 224 3.64 -3.57 20.75
CA LEU A 224 2.26 -3.15 20.97
C LEU A 224 1.77 -3.50 22.39
N THR A 225 2.67 -3.97 23.26
CA THR A 225 2.37 -4.42 24.63
C THR A 225 3.16 -3.62 25.67
N GLY A 226 2.72 -3.70 26.93
CA GLY A 226 3.38 -3.05 28.06
C GLY A 226 3.07 -1.55 28.21
N ALA A 227 3.54 -0.97 29.33
CA ALA A 227 3.18 0.39 29.74
C ALA A 227 3.93 1.50 28.99
N ASN A 228 5.09 1.19 28.40
CA ASN A 228 5.96 2.15 27.70
C ASN A 228 5.87 2.03 26.16
N ARG A 229 4.79 1.45 25.64
CA ARG A 229 4.57 1.34 24.20
C ARG A 229 4.24 2.70 23.58
N ASN A 230 4.76 2.94 22.38
CA ASN A 230 4.47 4.14 21.59
C ASN A 230 3.22 4.00 20.71
N LEU A 231 2.88 2.76 20.35
CA LEU A 231 1.67 2.42 19.60
C LEU A 231 0.69 1.68 20.51
N SER A 232 -0.60 1.78 20.22
CA SER A 232 -1.64 1.05 20.95
C SER A 232 -1.59 -0.45 20.65
N GLY A 233 -2.45 -1.22 21.33
CA GLY A 233 -2.58 -2.66 21.08
C GLY A 233 -3.30 -2.99 19.77
N THR A 234 -3.89 -1.99 19.10
CA THR A 234 -4.72 -2.18 17.92
C THR A 234 -4.15 -1.37 16.77
N VAL A 235 -3.11 -1.94 16.16
CA VAL A 235 -2.55 -1.47 14.89
C VAL A 235 -3.07 -2.37 13.77
N ASN A 236 -3.51 -1.76 12.67
CA ASN A 236 -4.03 -2.46 11.51
C ASN A 236 -3.01 -2.43 10.37
N HIS A 237 -3.19 -1.60 9.35
CA HIS A 237 -2.33 -1.57 8.17
C HIS A 237 -1.06 -0.74 8.36
N LEU A 238 -0.08 -1.00 7.50
CA LEU A 238 1.21 -0.30 7.42
C LEU A 238 1.38 0.30 6.03
N ALA A 239 2.14 1.39 5.94
CA ALA A 239 2.59 1.94 4.66
C ALA A 239 4.05 2.43 4.76
N LEU A 240 4.75 2.48 3.63
CA LEU A 240 6.13 2.96 3.56
C LEU A 240 6.20 4.27 2.79
N TYR A 241 6.62 5.34 3.45
CA TYR A 241 7.11 6.53 2.78
C TYR A 241 8.57 6.29 2.39
N ARG A 242 8.85 6.20 1.10
CA ARG A 242 10.20 5.95 0.58
C ARG A 242 10.83 7.26 0.15
N ALA A 243 11.97 7.58 0.74
CA ALA A 243 12.84 8.67 0.31
C ALA A 243 14.19 8.10 -0.15
N ALA A 244 14.96 8.90 -0.87
CA ALA A 244 16.22 8.44 -1.45
C ALA A 244 17.20 7.87 -0.42
N ASN A 245 18.03 6.92 -0.86
CA ASN A 245 19.01 6.23 -0.03
C ASN A 245 18.35 5.57 1.17
N ALA A 246 17.32 4.75 0.98
CA ALA A 246 16.59 4.01 2.00
C ALA A 246 16.13 4.81 3.22
N GLN A 247 15.96 6.13 3.07
CA GLN A 247 15.40 6.98 4.09
C GLN A 247 13.87 6.95 3.98
N GLY A 248 13.21 7.63 4.91
CA GLY A 248 11.77 7.76 4.95
C GLY A 248 11.19 7.09 6.18
N TYR A 249 9.94 6.61 6.06
CA TYR A 249 9.13 6.30 7.22
C TYR A 249 8.35 5.00 7.06
N LEU A 250 8.24 4.25 8.14
CA LEU A 250 7.20 3.23 8.32
C LEU A 250 6.03 3.89 9.05
N LEU A 251 4.89 3.98 8.38
CA LEU A 251 3.67 4.51 8.94
C LEU A 251 2.74 3.38 9.36
N ALA A 252 2.03 3.57 10.46
CA ALA A 252 1.08 2.60 10.98
C ALA A 252 -0.27 3.27 11.27
N ALA A 253 -1.35 2.67 10.77
CA ALA A 253 -2.70 3.00 11.19
C ALA A 253 -2.92 2.41 12.59
N ASP A 254 -2.80 3.26 13.60
CA ASP A 254 -3.01 2.91 15.00
C ASP A 254 -4.47 3.17 15.38
N THR A 255 -5.34 2.26 14.93
CA THR A 255 -6.79 2.27 15.13
C THR A 255 -7.17 2.50 16.59
N GLY A 256 -6.48 1.83 17.52
CA GLY A 256 -6.78 1.94 18.96
C GLY A 256 -6.46 3.30 19.55
N SER A 257 -5.54 4.05 18.93
CA SER A 257 -5.25 5.44 19.30
C SER A 257 -6.05 6.47 18.49
N GLY A 258 -6.64 6.07 17.36
CA GLY A 258 -7.25 7.00 16.41
C GLY A 258 -6.23 7.85 15.64
N THR A 259 -4.99 7.39 15.50
CA THR A 259 -3.88 8.18 14.92
C THR A 259 -3.06 7.37 13.92
N PHE A 260 -2.20 8.08 13.19
CA PHE A 260 -1.17 7.51 12.33
C PHE A 260 0.20 7.71 13.00
N ALA A 261 0.83 6.60 13.37
CA ALA A 261 2.17 6.60 13.95
C ALA A 261 3.24 6.67 12.85
N VAL A 262 4.31 7.41 13.10
CA VAL A 262 5.44 7.57 12.18
C VAL A 262 6.71 7.05 12.85
N LEU A 263 7.32 6.03 12.25
CA LEU A 263 8.60 5.48 12.65
C LEU A 263 9.64 5.75 11.57
N ASP A 264 10.87 6.05 11.97
CA ASP A 264 11.99 6.12 11.04
C ASP A 264 12.21 4.74 10.38
N ARG A 265 12.29 4.70 9.05
CA ARG A 265 12.33 3.45 8.28
C ARG A 265 13.56 2.58 8.56
N ARG A 266 14.68 3.17 9.02
CA ARG A 266 15.96 2.45 9.24
C ARG A 266 16.17 2.06 10.68
N THR A 267 15.93 3.01 11.58
CA THR A 267 16.20 2.89 13.01
C THR A 267 14.99 2.41 13.79
N TYR A 268 13.79 2.48 13.20
CA TYR A 268 12.51 2.22 13.84
C TYR A 268 12.21 3.13 15.04
N ALA A 269 12.94 4.24 15.15
CA ALA A 269 12.68 5.25 16.16
C ALA A 269 11.28 5.83 15.94
N PHE A 270 10.47 5.85 16.99
CA PHE A 270 9.17 6.53 16.96
C PHE A 270 9.38 8.04 16.91
N LEU A 271 8.86 8.67 15.86
CA LEU A 271 9.03 10.10 15.59
C LEU A 271 7.82 10.94 16.06
N GLY A 272 6.69 10.28 16.30
CA GLY A 272 5.45 10.91 16.73
C GLY A 272 4.24 10.28 16.04
N SER A 273 3.07 10.86 16.28
CA SER A 273 1.84 10.50 15.59
C SER A 273 1.00 11.73 15.28
N PHE A 274 0.11 11.59 14.32
CA PHE A 274 -0.83 12.62 13.92
C PHE A 274 -2.23 12.06 13.71
N LEU A 275 -3.24 12.90 13.86
CA LEU A 275 -4.62 12.61 13.48
C LEU A 275 -5.06 13.57 12.37
N VAL A 276 -6.02 13.11 11.58
CA VAL A 276 -6.60 13.91 10.50
C VAL A 276 -7.77 14.71 11.04
N VAL A 277 -7.69 16.04 10.96
CA VAL A 277 -8.80 16.92 11.32
C VAL A 277 -9.59 17.36 10.09
N ALA A 278 -10.79 17.90 10.33
CA ALA A 278 -11.61 18.48 9.27
C ALA A 278 -10.82 19.54 8.49
N GLY A 279 -10.95 19.48 7.17
CA GLY A 279 -10.37 20.44 6.24
C GLY A 279 -11.33 21.54 5.86
N ASP A 280 -10.90 22.38 4.92
CA ASP A 280 -11.76 23.39 4.31
C ASP A 280 -12.82 22.74 3.41
N GLY A 281 -13.82 23.52 2.97
CA GLY A 281 -14.79 23.06 1.97
C GLY A 281 -15.75 21.94 2.41
N GLY A 282 -15.78 21.62 3.70
CA GLY A 282 -16.64 20.57 4.26
C GLY A 282 -15.99 19.17 4.30
N VAL A 283 -14.69 19.07 4.03
CA VAL A 283 -13.93 17.81 4.15
C VAL A 283 -13.88 17.36 5.61
N GLY A 284 -14.29 16.11 5.88
CA GLY A 284 -14.34 15.56 7.23
C GLY A 284 -12.98 15.23 7.84
N ALA A 285 -12.96 15.01 9.15
CA ALA A 285 -11.84 14.39 9.87
C ALA A 285 -11.76 12.88 9.56
N ALA A 286 -10.67 12.20 9.92
CA ALA A 286 -10.63 10.74 9.92
C ALA A 286 -10.64 10.21 11.36
N GLU A 287 -11.53 9.27 11.64
CA GLU A 287 -11.66 8.65 12.96
C GLU A 287 -11.37 7.15 12.89
N SER A 288 -10.70 6.62 13.92
CA SER A 288 -10.38 5.18 14.08
C SER A 288 -9.87 4.52 12.78
N PRO A 289 -8.79 5.05 12.18
CA PRO A 289 -8.35 4.61 10.86
C PRO A 289 -7.83 3.17 10.92
N ARG A 290 -8.28 2.32 10.01
CA ARG A 290 -7.78 0.95 9.84
C ARG A 290 -6.74 0.87 8.74
N ALA A 291 -6.96 1.62 7.65
CA ALA A 291 -6.14 1.59 6.45
C ALA A 291 -5.44 2.93 6.17
N LEU A 292 -4.30 2.85 5.51
CA LEU A 292 -3.54 4.01 5.06
C LEU A 292 -2.73 3.66 3.81
N ALA A 293 -2.45 4.68 3.00
CA ALA A 293 -1.47 4.59 1.93
C ALA A 293 -0.66 5.88 1.88
N VAL A 294 0.55 5.81 1.33
CA VAL A 294 1.39 6.99 1.17
C VAL A 294 2.24 6.87 -0.08
N THR A 295 2.45 8.00 -0.76
CA THR A 295 3.43 8.14 -1.83
C THR A 295 4.25 9.41 -1.67
N ALA A 296 5.53 9.30 -1.97
CA ALA A 296 6.45 10.43 -2.04
C ALA A 296 6.39 11.13 -3.41
N LEU A 297 5.81 10.46 -4.41
CA LEU A 297 5.74 10.94 -5.78
C LEU A 297 4.70 12.05 -5.93
N PRO A 298 5.00 13.08 -6.72
CA PRO A 298 3.99 14.03 -7.18
C PRO A 298 2.85 13.30 -7.90
N VAL A 299 1.60 13.56 -7.50
CA VAL A 299 0.43 12.92 -8.11
C VAL A 299 -0.73 13.93 -8.21
N GLY A 300 -1.16 14.24 -9.43
CA GLY A 300 -2.09 15.35 -9.66
C GLY A 300 -1.49 16.73 -9.32
N ALA A 301 -2.20 17.79 -9.68
CA ALA A 301 -1.80 19.16 -9.35
C ALA A 301 -1.95 19.50 -7.85
N GLU A 302 -2.80 18.77 -7.12
CA GLU A 302 -3.09 19.03 -5.71
C GLU A 302 -2.10 18.38 -4.73
N PHE A 303 -1.39 17.34 -5.16
CA PHE A 303 -0.41 16.63 -4.34
C PHE A 303 0.99 16.66 -5.01
N PRO A 304 1.57 17.86 -5.23
CA PRO A 304 2.84 18.00 -5.93
C PRO A 304 4.03 17.47 -5.12
N GLU A 305 3.85 17.23 -3.81
CA GLU A 305 4.91 16.81 -2.90
C GLU A 305 4.62 15.48 -2.21
N GLY A 306 3.80 14.65 -2.86
CA GLY A 306 3.34 13.38 -2.33
C GLY A 306 1.96 13.46 -1.69
N LEU A 307 1.37 12.28 -1.52
CA LEU A 307 0.01 12.08 -1.04
C LEU A 307 0.04 11.12 0.14
N PHE A 308 -0.69 11.45 1.19
CA PHE A 308 -1.04 10.56 2.27
C PHE A 308 -2.55 10.30 2.24
N VAL A 309 -2.96 9.05 2.35
CA VAL A 309 -4.36 8.64 2.33
C VAL A 309 -4.71 7.99 3.67
N ALA A 310 -5.75 8.50 4.30
CA ALA A 310 -6.31 7.99 5.55
C ALA A 310 -7.68 7.39 5.30
N GLN A 311 -7.90 6.15 5.73
CA GLN A 311 -9.27 5.64 5.82
C GLN A 311 -9.97 6.23 7.05
N ASP A 312 -11.21 6.65 6.85
CA ASP A 312 -12.09 7.19 7.90
C ASP A 312 -13.17 6.16 8.24
N SER A 313 -13.12 5.65 9.47
CA SER A 313 -14.14 4.76 10.02
C SER A 313 -15.20 5.58 10.71
N ILE A 314 -16.17 6.11 9.96
CA ILE A 314 -17.27 6.87 10.55
C ILE A 314 -18.16 5.90 11.31
N ASN A 315 -18.13 5.94 12.65
CA ASN A 315 -19.08 5.20 13.49
C ASN A 315 -20.52 5.69 13.21
N GLY A 316 -21.23 4.98 12.34
CA GLY A 316 -22.62 5.28 11.95
C GLY A 316 -22.77 5.96 10.58
N GLY A 317 -21.70 6.10 9.80
CA GLY A 317 -21.71 6.60 8.42
C GLY A 317 -21.15 5.58 7.42
N THR A 318 -21.00 6.00 6.17
CA THR A 318 -20.34 5.20 5.11
C THR A 318 -18.86 5.58 5.07
N ASP A 319 -17.97 4.61 5.31
CA ASP A 319 -16.51 4.80 5.23
C ASP A 319 -16.11 5.50 3.92
N ASN A 320 -15.13 6.40 4.03
CA ASN A 320 -14.48 7.02 2.88
C ASN A 320 -12.98 7.23 3.16
N LEU A 321 -12.29 7.86 2.22
CA LEU A 321 -10.87 8.16 2.33
C LEU A 321 -10.67 9.66 2.43
N LYS A 322 -9.75 10.10 3.29
CA LYS A 322 -9.23 11.47 3.32
C LYS A 322 -7.88 11.52 2.64
N LEU A 323 -7.68 12.51 1.79
CA LEU A 323 -6.46 12.75 1.04
C LEU A 323 -5.75 13.96 1.60
N LEU A 324 -4.50 13.76 2.02
CA LEU A 324 -3.64 14.76 2.63
C LEU A 324 -2.41 15.00 1.74
N ARG A 325 -1.96 16.25 1.64
CA ARG A 325 -0.63 16.52 1.10
C ARG A 325 0.44 16.07 2.09
N TRP A 326 1.45 15.36 1.59
CA TRP A 326 2.52 14.86 2.44
C TRP A 326 3.36 15.99 3.06
N ASP A 327 3.60 17.08 2.34
CA ASP A 327 4.34 18.24 2.87
C ASP A 327 3.65 18.88 4.08
N ALA A 328 2.31 18.91 4.10
CA ALA A 328 1.53 19.37 5.25
C ALA A 328 1.69 18.43 6.46
N VAL A 329 1.67 17.10 6.23
CA VAL A 329 1.98 16.12 7.28
C VAL A 329 3.39 16.32 7.80
N ALA A 330 4.36 16.46 6.90
CA ALA A 330 5.77 16.60 7.25
C ALA A 330 6.06 17.86 8.06
N ALA A 331 5.46 18.99 7.69
CA ALA A 331 5.61 20.28 8.36
C ALA A 331 5.03 20.30 9.79
N ALA A 332 4.10 19.39 10.12
CA ALA A 332 3.52 19.31 11.45
C ALA A 332 4.52 18.79 12.51
N PHE A 333 5.56 18.05 12.09
CA PHE A 333 6.55 17.47 13.00
C PHE A 333 7.66 18.48 13.34
N THR A 334 8.32 18.28 14.48
CA THR A 334 9.49 19.08 14.90
C THR A 334 10.64 18.16 15.33
N PRO A 335 11.76 18.12 14.58
CA PRO A 335 11.96 18.77 13.28
C PRO A 335 10.98 18.23 12.21
N PRO A 336 10.71 19.00 11.13
CA PRO A 336 9.85 18.53 10.05
C PRO A 336 10.31 17.19 9.49
N LEU A 337 9.35 16.35 9.10
CA LEU A 337 9.66 15.14 8.35
C LEU A 337 10.22 15.52 6.97
N ARG A 338 10.82 14.54 6.32
CA ARG A 338 11.38 14.67 5.00
C ARG A 338 10.26 14.72 3.97
N VAL A 339 10.42 15.66 3.03
CA VAL A 339 9.72 15.68 1.75
C VAL A 339 10.76 15.34 0.68
N ASP A 340 10.54 14.25 -0.05
CA ASP A 340 11.40 13.81 -1.13
C ASP A 340 10.54 13.46 -2.35
N THR A 341 10.41 14.40 -3.27
CA THR A 341 9.54 14.28 -4.46
C THR A 341 10.23 13.68 -5.65
N ARG A 342 11.52 13.34 -5.49
CA ARG A 342 12.26 12.69 -6.56
C ARG A 342 11.61 11.33 -6.78
N PRO A 343 11.33 10.96 -8.04
CA PRO A 343 11.22 9.56 -8.36
C PRO A 343 12.46 8.91 -7.78
N VAL A 344 12.29 7.92 -6.91
CA VAL A 344 13.36 6.95 -6.80
C VAL A 344 13.50 6.46 -8.23
N THR A 345 14.70 6.47 -8.82
CA THR A 345 14.85 6.06 -10.22
C THR A 345 14.31 4.66 -10.48
N ASP A 346 13.91 3.98 -9.40
CA ASP A 346 13.05 2.84 -9.34
C ASP A 346 11.69 3.00 -8.62
N ASP A 347 10.72 3.83 -9.03
CA ASP A 347 9.31 3.76 -8.52
C ASP A 347 8.19 4.37 -9.38
N GLY A 348 8.00 3.91 -10.63
CA GLY A 348 6.81 4.29 -11.43
C GLY A 348 5.44 4.28 -10.72
N GLY A 349 5.30 3.53 -9.60
CA GLY A 349 4.28 3.69 -8.57
C GLY A 349 4.84 3.29 -7.20
N THR A 350 4.24 3.78 -6.11
CA THR A 350 4.50 3.20 -4.77
C THR A 350 3.91 1.81 -4.76
N ASP A 351 4.74 0.78 -4.96
CA ASP A 351 5.83 0.37 -4.06
C ASP A 351 7.21 -0.07 -4.69
N ALA A 352 8.04 0.72 -5.44
CA ALA A 352 9.47 0.44 -5.95
C ALA A 352 9.88 -0.15 -7.40
N GLY A 353 9.80 0.51 -8.57
CA GLY A 353 10.41 0.00 -9.84
C GLY A 353 11.13 0.98 -10.82
N SER A 354 12.30 0.51 -11.31
CA SER A 354 13.54 1.04 -11.98
C SER A 354 13.58 1.76 -13.32
N ASP A 355 14.78 2.31 -13.58
CA ASP A 355 15.28 3.05 -14.72
C ASP A 355 15.38 2.25 -16.03
N GLY A 356 15.20 2.98 -17.14
CA GLY A 356 15.50 2.50 -18.48
C GLY A 356 16.92 2.92 -18.87
N GLY A 357 17.85 1.97 -18.82
CA GLY A 357 19.15 2.12 -19.47
C GLY A 357 19.00 2.22 -20.99
N THR A 358 19.86 3.05 -21.61
CA THR A 358 20.29 2.79 -22.98
C THR A 358 21.81 2.78 -23.03
N ASP A 359 22.30 1.62 -23.47
CA ASP A 359 23.67 1.31 -23.73
C ASP A 359 24.10 2.06 -25.00
N GLY A 360 25.05 2.98 -24.86
CA GLY A 360 25.78 3.58 -25.98
C GLY A 360 27.16 2.95 -26.09
N GLY A 361 27.19 1.73 -26.65
CA GLY A 361 28.43 1.03 -26.97
C GLY A 361 29.35 1.83 -27.89
N SER A 362 30.63 1.60 -27.67
CA SER A 362 31.77 2.00 -28.49
C SER A 362 31.63 1.57 -29.95
N ASP A 363 31.87 2.50 -30.87
CA ASP A 363 32.42 2.19 -32.20
C ASP A 363 33.74 2.95 -32.39
N GLY A 364 34.80 2.20 -32.66
CA GLY A 364 36.04 2.71 -33.18
C GLY A 364 35.98 2.80 -34.70
N GLY A 365 36.66 3.80 -35.29
CA GLY A 365 36.89 3.89 -36.72
C GLY A 365 37.81 5.05 -37.05
N GLY A 366 39.05 4.75 -37.45
CA GLY A 366 40.07 5.73 -37.79
C GLY A 366 39.85 6.45 -39.12
N GLY A 367 40.58 7.56 -39.25
CA GLY A 367 40.78 8.39 -40.42
C GLY A 367 41.76 9.50 -40.05
#